data_AF-A0A6J3H4H7-F1
#
_entry.id   AF-A0A6J3H4H7-F1
#
_cell.length_a   1.000
_cell.length_b   1.000
_cell.length_c   1.000
_cell.angle_alpha   90.00
_cell.angle_beta   90.00
_cell.angle_gamma   90.00
#
_symmetry.space_group_name_H-M   'P 1'
#
loop_
_entity.id
_entity.type
_entity.pdbx_description
1 polymer ?
#
loop_
_entity_poly.entity_id
_entity_poly.type
_entity_poly.pdbx_seq_one_letter_code
_entity_poly.pdbx_strand_id
1 'polypeptide(L)'
;MAARRGALIVLEGVDRAGKSTQSRKLVDALCALGHRAELLRFPERSTEIGKLLSSYLEKKSDLEDHSVHLLFSANRWEQVYSWRMLPSGARLAMSVMRTGLSRSVRCSVSTSS
;
A
#
# COMPACT_ATOMS: atom_id res chain seq x y z
N MET A 1 19.66 21.98 7.90
CA MET A 1 19.22 21.51 6.56
C MET A 1 17.85 20.86 6.73
N ALA A 2 16.85 21.26 5.93
CA ALA A 2 15.55 20.59 5.95
C ALA A 2 15.72 19.12 5.53
N ALA A 3 15.22 18.18 6.34
CA ALA A 3 15.25 16.76 6.01
C ALA A 3 14.52 16.54 4.68
N ARG A 4 15.20 15.98 3.67
CA ARG A 4 14.56 15.65 2.38
C ARG A 4 13.50 14.57 2.65
N ARG A 5 12.23 14.90 2.38
CA ARG A 5 11.11 13.96 2.50
C ARG A 5 11.29 12.82 1.49
N GLY A 6 10.81 11.63 1.83
CA GLY A 6 10.70 10.51 0.90
C GLY A 6 9.66 10.75 -0.20
N ALA A 7 9.56 9.80 -1.13
CA ALA A 7 8.61 9.85 -2.24
C ALA A 7 7.67 8.64 -2.17
N LEU A 8 6.37 8.83 -2.41
CA LEU A 8 5.42 7.73 -2.52
C LEU A 8 5.22 7.39 -4.01
N ILE A 9 5.60 6.19 -4.46
CA ILE A 9 5.46 5.76 -5.87
C ILE A 9 4.39 4.69 -5.96
N VAL A 10 3.25 4.96 -6.58
CA VAL A 10 2.18 3.95 -6.72
C VAL A 10 2.26 3.27 -8.09
N LEU A 11 2.19 1.93 -8.12
CA LEU A 11 2.10 1.14 -9.34
C LEU A 11 0.68 0.61 -9.52
N GLU A 12 -0.06 1.26 -10.41
CA GLU A 12 -1.41 0.87 -10.83
C GLU A 12 -1.40 0.02 -12.10
N GLY A 13 -2.47 -0.76 -12.31
CA GLY A 13 -2.66 -1.50 -13.56
C GLY A 13 -3.55 -2.72 -13.42
N VAL A 14 -3.88 -3.33 -14.55
CA VAL A 14 -4.75 -4.52 -14.62
C VAL A 14 -4.11 -5.75 -13.98
N ASP A 15 -4.92 -6.75 -13.65
CA ASP A 15 -4.40 -8.02 -13.13
C ASP A 15 -3.40 -8.66 -14.11
N ARG A 16 -2.36 -9.26 -13.54
CA ARG A 16 -1.23 -9.85 -14.29
C ARG A 16 -0.41 -8.88 -15.15
N ALA A 17 -0.58 -7.56 -15.02
CA ALA A 17 0.30 -6.55 -15.66
C ALA A 17 1.75 -6.51 -15.13
N GLY A 18 2.19 -7.46 -14.31
CA GLY A 18 3.56 -7.51 -13.79
C GLY A 18 3.88 -6.54 -12.64
N LYS A 19 2.88 -5.86 -12.05
CA LYS A 19 3.05 -4.87 -10.98
C LYS A 19 3.95 -5.36 -9.83
N SER A 20 3.71 -6.56 -9.31
CA SER A 20 4.50 -7.12 -8.19
C SER A 20 5.95 -7.40 -8.58
N THR A 21 6.21 -7.73 -9.84
CA THR A 21 7.57 -7.96 -10.34
C THR A 21 8.30 -6.64 -10.50
N GLN A 22 7.65 -5.64 -11.10
CA GLN A 22 8.24 -4.32 -11.26
C GLN A 22 8.44 -3.61 -9.92
N SER A 23 7.54 -3.79 -8.95
CA SER A 23 7.68 -3.18 -7.64
C SER A 23 8.89 -3.70 -6.87
N ARG A 24 9.16 -5.01 -6.92
CA ARG A 24 10.35 -5.60 -6.31
C ARG A 24 11.63 -5.08 -6.98
N LYS A 25 11.69 -5.14 -8.31
CA LYS A 25 12.84 -4.64 -9.07
C LYS A 25 13.14 -3.16 -8.80
N LEU A 26 12.11 -2.33 -8.65
CA LEU A 26 12.29 -0.91 -8.35
C LEU A 26 12.88 -0.71 -6.95
N VAL A 27 12.34 -1.40 -5.93
CA VAL A 27 12.90 -1.33 -4.57
C VAL A 27 14.34 -1.82 -4.53
N ASP A 28 14.65 -2.95 -5.16
CA ASP A 28 16.00 -3.52 -5.20
C ASP A 28 16.99 -2.55 -5.86
N ALA A 29 16.60 -1.94 -6.99
CA ALA A 29 17.42 -0.95 -7.69
C ALA A 29 17.64 0.32 -6.85
N LEU A 30 16.62 0.82 -6.17
CA LEU A 30 16.74 1.99 -5.30
C LEU A 30 17.65 1.71 -4.10
N CYS A 31 17.52 0.53 -3.48
CA CYS A 31 18.40 0.09 -2.41
C CYS A 31 19.85 -0.05 -2.88
N ALA A 32 20.09 -0.59 -4.08
CA ALA A 32 21.42 -0.69 -4.68
C ALA A 32 22.06 0.69 -4.95
N LEU A 33 21.25 1.73 -5.21
CA LEU A 33 21.68 3.12 -5.35
C LEU A 33 21.89 3.85 -4.00
N GLY A 34 21.73 3.15 -2.87
CA GLY A 34 21.90 3.72 -1.53
C GLY A 34 20.68 4.46 -0.98
N HIS A 35 19.52 4.36 -1.66
CA HIS A 35 18.26 4.88 -1.12
C HIS A 35 17.64 3.90 -0.13
N ARG A 36 16.89 4.40 0.86
CA ARG A 36 16.04 3.55 1.70
C ARG A 36 14.71 3.34 0.98
N ALA A 37 14.43 2.15 0.47
CA ALA A 37 13.16 1.86 -0.19
C ALA A 37 12.48 0.68 0.49
N GLU A 38 11.15 0.73 0.62
CA GLU A 38 10.38 -0.30 1.31
C GLU A 38 9.12 -0.63 0.49
N LEU A 39 8.92 -1.91 0.20
CA LEU A 39 7.77 -2.35 -0.58
C LEU A 39 6.52 -2.44 0.31
N LEU A 40 5.49 -1.65 0.00
CA LEU A 40 4.13 -1.86 0.51
C LEU A 40 3.33 -2.75 -0.44
N ARG A 41 2.32 -3.44 0.07
CA ARG A 41 1.39 -4.21 -0.76
C ARG A 41 0.01 -4.08 -0.15
N PHE A 42 -0.98 -3.84 -0.99
CA PHE A 42 -2.37 -3.74 -0.56
C PHE A 42 -3.23 -4.76 -1.31
N PRO A 43 -4.17 -5.45 -0.63
CA PRO A 43 -4.33 -5.42 0.82
C PRO A 43 -3.13 -6.07 1.53
N GLU A 44 -2.75 -5.56 2.71
CA GLU A 44 -1.81 -6.23 3.60
C GLU A 44 -2.56 -7.38 4.26
N ARG A 45 -2.19 -8.63 3.97
CA ARG A 45 -2.98 -9.81 4.32
C ARG A 45 -2.62 -10.40 5.68
N SER A 46 -1.54 -9.93 6.30
CA SER A 46 -1.09 -10.43 7.61
C SER A 46 -1.89 -9.88 8.80
N THR A 47 -2.55 -8.73 8.64
CA THR A 47 -3.38 -8.11 9.68
C THR A 47 -4.74 -8.80 9.82
N GLU A 48 -5.46 -8.57 10.93
CA GLU A 48 -6.81 -9.13 11.11
C GLU A 48 -7.78 -8.66 10.02
N ILE A 49 -7.71 -7.38 9.63
CA ILE A 49 -8.48 -6.86 8.49
C ILE A 49 -8.03 -7.54 7.19
N GLY A 50 -6.72 -7.70 7.01
CA GLY A 50 -6.12 -8.40 5.88
C GLY A 50 -6.59 -9.84 5.70
N LYS A 51 -6.78 -10.57 6.80
CA LYS A 51 -7.31 -11.94 6.82
C LYS A 51 -8.78 -11.97 6.39
N LEU A 52 -9.60 -11.04 6.88
CA LEU A 52 -11.01 -10.89 6.46
C LEU A 52 -11.11 -10.60 4.96
N LEU A 53 -10.31 -9.65 4.48
CA LEU A 53 -10.23 -9.32 3.05
C LEU A 53 -9.73 -10.51 2.21
N SER A 54 -8.81 -11.32 2.73
CA SER A 54 -8.33 -12.51 2.05
C SER A 54 -9.42 -13.56 1.90
N SER A 55 -10.20 -13.81 2.95
CA SER A 55 -11.34 -14.72 2.94
C SER A 55 -12.40 -14.28 1.92
N TYR A 56 -12.72 -12.99 1.88
CA TYR A 56 -13.65 -12.42 0.89
C TYR A 56 -13.14 -12.59 -0.56
N LEU A 57 -11.88 -12.22 -0.82
CA LEU A 57 -11.29 -12.35 -2.17
C LEU A 57 -11.16 -13.82 -2.63
N GLU A 58 -11.07 -14.76 -1.69
CA GLU A 58 -11.06 -16.21 -1.94
C GLU A 58 -12.47 -16.82 -2.00
N LYS A 59 -13.53 -16.00 -1.86
CA LYS A 59 -14.93 -16.42 -1.83
C LYS A 59 -15.25 -17.43 -0.72
N LYS A 60 -14.52 -17.37 0.39
CA LYS A 60 -14.72 -18.21 1.59
C LYS A 60 -15.71 -17.61 2.60
N SER A 61 -16.00 -16.32 2.46
CA SER A 61 -16.94 -15.58 3.31
C SER A 61 -17.70 -14.58 2.46
N ASP A 62 -18.99 -14.46 2.70
CA ASP A 62 -19.81 -13.41 2.08
C ASP A 62 -19.80 -12.17 2.99
N LEU A 63 -19.42 -11.04 2.41
CA LEU A 63 -19.43 -9.74 3.08
C LEU A 63 -20.08 -8.75 2.13
N GLU A 64 -20.87 -7.84 2.71
CA GLU A 64 -21.55 -6.79 1.96
C GLU A 64 -20.53 -5.83 1.31
N ASP A 65 -20.78 -5.42 0.07
CA ASP A 65 -19.80 -4.71 -0.76
C ASP A 65 -19.35 -3.35 -0.17
N HIS A 66 -20.25 -2.59 0.46
CA HIS A 66 -19.88 -1.34 1.15
C HIS A 66 -19.01 -1.63 2.38
N SER A 67 -19.29 -2.70 3.11
CA SER A 67 -18.50 -3.14 4.26
C SER A 67 -17.08 -3.54 3.84
N VAL A 68 -16.95 -4.33 2.77
CA VAL A 68 -15.66 -4.71 2.18
C VAL A 68 -14.88 -3.48 1.74
N HIS A 69 -15.56 -2.53 1.08
CA HIS A 69 -14.97 -1.28 0.64
C HIS A 69 -14.34 -0.48 1.79
N LEU A 70 -15.04 -0.37 2.91
CA LEU A 70 -14.53 0.28 4.12
C LEU A 70 -13.36 -0.49 4.75
N LEU A 71 -13.40 -1.83 4.76
CA LEU A 71 -12.31 -2.66 5.25
C LEU A 71 -11.03 -2.48 4.41
N PHE A 72 -11.14 -2.34 3.09
CA PHE A 72 -9.98 -2.00 2.25
C PHE A 72 -9.38 -0.63 2.59
N SER A 73 -10.23 0.35 2.94
CA SER A 73 -9.77 1.67 3.40
C SER A 73 -9.10 1.58 4.76
N ALA A 74 -9.66 0.82 5.70
CA ALA A 74 -9.09 0.60 7.02
C ALA A 74 -7.73 -0.13 6.95
N ASN A 75 -7.60 -1.15 6.10
CA ASN A 75 -6.35 -1.88 5.85
C ASN A 75 -5.22 -0.99 5.29
N ARG A 76 -5.55 0.12 4.62
CA ARG A 76 -4.55 1.11 4.23
C ARG A 76 -4.12 1.98 5.40
N TRP A 77 -5.08 2.42 6.21
CA TRP A 77 -4.83 3.29 7.35
C TRP A 77 -3.97 2.63 8.44
N GLU A 78 -4.15 1.34 8.71
CA GLU A 78 -3.29 0.60 9.66
C GLU A 78 -1.81 0.60 9.23
N GLN A 79 -1.55 0.52 7.92
CA GLN A 79 -0.20 0.54 7.39
C GLN A 79 0.43 1.94 7.41
N VAL A 80 -0.39 2.99 7.20
CA VAL A 80 0.07 4.39 7.30
C VAL A 80 0.61 4.69 8.70
N TYR A 81 -0.08 4.21 9.75
CA TYR A 81 0.37 4.43 11.13
C TYR A 81 1.75 3.80 11.37
N SER A 82 1.91 2.53 11.01
CA SER A 82 3.19 1.81 11.11
C SER A 82 4.31 2.52 10.35
N TRP A 83 4.02 2.98 9.13
CA TRP A 83 4.97 3.70 8.29
C TRP A 83 5.38 5.07 8.84
N ARG A 84 4.46 5.79 9.46
CA ARG A 84 4.70 7.14 9.98
C ARG A 84 5.58 7.13 11.24
N MET A 85 5.61 6.02 11.98
CA MET A 85 6.45 5.88 13.17
C MET A 85 7.93 5.59 12.86
N LEU A 86 8.28 5.33 11.60
CA LEU A 86 9.66 5.02 11.24
C LEU A 86 10.50 6.31 11.07
N PRO A 87 11.78 6.33 11.53
CA PRO A 87 12.63 7.54 11.50
C PRO A 87 12.76 8.17 10.10
N SER A 88 12.74 9.50 10.03
CA SER A 88 12.81 10.27 8.78
C SER A 88 14.06 9.96 7.94
N GLY A 89 13.86 9.37 6.77
CA GLY A 89 14.82 9.17 5.70
C GLY A 89 14.04 9.03 4.40
N ALA A 90 14.65 9.27 3.24
CA ALA A 90 13.96 9.15 1.96
C ALA A 90 13.47 7.70 1.80
N ARG A 91 12.15 7.47 2.00
CA ARG A 91 11.48 6.17 1.90
C ARG A 91 10.58 6.17 0.69
N LEU A 92 10.69 5.12 -0.10
CA LEU A 92 9.80 4.84 -1.22
C LEU A 92 8.82 3.75 -0.85
N ALA A 93 7.54 4.09 -0.70
CA ALA A 93 6.45 3.13 -0.61
C ALA A 93 5.91 2.84 -2.00
N MET A 94 5.68 1.56 -2.28
CA MET A 94 5.02 1.13 -3.51
C MET A 94 3.68 0.50 -3.20
N SER A 95 2.58 0.97 -3.79
CA SER A 95 1.27 0.31 -3.65
C SER A 95 0.96 -0.45 -4.95
N VAL A 96 0.60 -1.72 -4.82
CA VAL A 96 0.03 -2.54 -5.90
C VAL A 96 -1.47 -2.59 -5.67
N MET A 97 -2.25 -1.77 -6.36
CA MET A 97 -3.71 -1.84 -6.26
C MET A 97 -4.24 -2.78 -7.33
N ARG A 98 -5.19 -3.65 -6.95
CA ARG A 98 -6.00 -4.41 -7.90
C ARG A 98 -7.15 -3.54 -8.35
N THR A 99 -7.40 -3.51 -9.65
CA THR A 99 -8.35 -2.61 -10.33
C THR A 99 -9.83 -2.78 -9.89
N GLY A 100 -10.18 -3.85 -9.15
CA GLY A 100 -11.54 -4.13 -8.70
C GLY A 100 -12.10 -3.26 -7.57
N LEU A 101 -11.31 -2.36 -6.97
CA LEU A 101 -11.73 -1.51 -5.83
C LEU A 101 -11.49 0.00 -6.07
N SER A 102 -11.52 0.42 -7.33
CA SER A 102 -11.02 1.73 -7.80
C SER A 102 -11.89 2.96 -7.46
N ARG A 103 -12.84 2.92 -6.53
CA ARG A 103 -13.65 4.11 -6.19
C ARG A 103 -13.75 4.30 -4.69
N SER A 104 -13.34 5.48 -4.21
CA SER A 104 -13.14 5.91 -2.82
C SER A 104 -11.92 5.22 -2.18
N VAL A 105 -10.84 5.86 -1.76
CA VAL A 105 -10.67 7.08 -0.99
C VAL A 105 -9.37 7.71 -1.50
N ARG A 106 -9.42 8.98 -1.90
CA ARG A 106 -8.21 9.75 -2.20
C ARG A 106 -7.52 10.00 -0.85
N CYS A 107 -6.52 9.20 -0.51
CA CYS A 107 -5.74 9.41 0.71
C CYS A 107 -4.91 10.69 0.52
N SER A 108 -5.47 11.83 0.92
CA SER A 108 -4.78 13.10 0.97
C SER A 108 -3.99 13.11 2.26
N VAL A 109 -2.68 12.85 2.16
CA VAL A 109 -1.77 12.95 3.29
C VAL A 109 -1.49 14.44 3.53
N SER A 110 -2.42 15.13 4.18
CA SER A 110 -2.17 16.48 4.68
C SER A 110 -1.28 16.37 5.92
N THR A 111 0.02 16.60 5.79
CA THR A 111 0.88 16.87 6.95
C THR A 111 0.67 18.31 7.36
N SER A 112 0.00 18.54 8.49
CA SER A 112 -0.01 19.82 9.19
C SER A 112 1.43 20.32 9.32
N SER A 113 1.63 21.60 8.99
CA SER A 113 2.90 22.31 9.04
C SER A 113 3.41 22.48 10.46
#